data_AF-A0A914IZK0-F1
#
_entry.id   AF-A0A914IZK0-F1
#
_cell.length_a   1.000
_cell.length_b   1.000
_cell.length_c   1.000
_cell.angle_alpha   90.00
_cell.angle_beta   90.00
_cell.angle_gamma   90.00
#
_symmetry.space_group_name_H-M   'P 1'
#
loop_
_entity.id
_entity.type
_entity.pdbx_description
1 polymer ?
#
loop_
_entity_poly.entity_id
_entity_poly.type
_entity_poly.pdbx_seq_one_letter_code
_entity_poly.pdbx_strand_id
1 'polypeptide(L)'
;MYDVASLIPLVETFLINNLTSENVVVVANSASFFPDSNISKETVDFIIKKSDILKSEAEFCELNADVLLEVLKCEEGNLICHPNNIGPNVKCLTCNKQASFPESQLFDMVLLWAKNQCKLQELEENPKNMKEILEPFLPWIRFPTMTVEYLTKVV
;
A
#
# COMPACT_ATOMS: atom_id res chain seq x y z
N MET A 1 27.67 -20.71 16.72
CA MET A 1 26.24 -20.64 16.33
C MET A 1 25.77 -19.29 16.83
N TYR A 2 25.63 -18.29 15.95
CA TYR A 2 25.25 -16.95 16.38
C TYR A 2 23.78 -16.96 16.78
N ASP A 3 23.47 -16.49 17.99
CA ASP A 3 22.11 -16.44 18.52
C ASP A 3 21.39 -15.18 17.99
N VAL A 4 21.06 -15.23 16.69
CA VAL A 4 20.48 -14.12 15.93
C VAL A 4 19.08 -13.74 16.43
N ALA A 5 18.40 -14.64 17.15
CA ALA A 5 17.06 -14.40 17.69
C ALA A 5 17.02 -13.23 18.69
N SER A 6 18.09 -13.04 19.46
CA SER A 6 18.22 -11.92 20.41
C SER A 6 18.42 -10.54 19.76
N LEU A 7 18.85 -10.51 18.49
CA LEU A 7 19.12 -9.28 17.74
C LEU A 7 17.87 -8.71 17.05
N ILE A 8 16.89 -9.57 16.72
CA ILE A 8 15.63 -9.19 16.06
C ILE A 8 14.92 -8.03 16.78
N PRO A 9 14.64 -8.09 18.10
CA PRO A 9 13.94 -6.99 18.78
C PRO A 9 14.74 -5.68 18.85
N LEU A 10 16.08 -5.77 18.85
CA LEU A 10 16.97 -4.60 18.83
C LEU A 10 16.94 -3.92 17.46
N VAL A 11 16.99 -4.71 16.38
CA VAL A 11 16.88 -4.23 15.00
C VAL A 11 15.50 -3.61 14.76
N GLU A 12 14.44 -4.26 15.21
CA GLU A 12 13.07 -3.72 15.16
C GLU A 12 12.96 -2.36 15.84
N THR A 13 13.43 -2.27 17.09
CA THR A 13 13.39 -1.01 17.85
C THR A 13 14.21 0.07 17.17
N PHE A 14 15.38 -0.27 16.60
CA PHE A 14 16.23 0.69 15.90
C PHE A 14 15.58 1.19 14.60
N LEU A 15 15.02 0.29 13.79
CA LEU A 15 14.37 0.64 12.53
C LEU A 15 13.15 1.52 12.77
N ILE A 16 12.28 1.16 13.72
CA ILE A 16 11.08 1.94 14.07
C ILE A 16 11.46 3.34 14.57
N ASN A 17 12.46 3.45 15.46
CA ASN A 17 12.88 4.74 16.01
C ASN A 17 13.57 5.66 14.98
N ASN A 18 14.11 5.11 13.89
CA ASN A 18 14.80 5.86 12.85
C ASN A 18 14.06 5.86 11.51
N LEU A 19 12.73 5.71 11.53
CA LEU A 19 11.91 5.83 10.32
C LEU A 19 11.94 7.27 9.78
N THR A 20 12.30 7.40 8.51
CA THR A 20 12.36 8.65 7.75
C THR A 20 11.68 8.47 6.40
N SER A 21 11.35 9.57 5.72
CA SER A 21 10.77 9.49 4.37
C SER A 21 11.69 8.83 3.35
N GLU A 22 13.00 8.90 3.55
CA GLU A 22 14.00 8.34 2.62
C GLU A 22 14.22 6.84 2.81
N ASN A 23 14.00 6.30 4.02
CA ASN A 23 14.26 4.89 4.30
C ASN A 23 12.98 4.05 4.45
N VAL A 24 11.81 4.65 4.63
CA VAL A 24 10.59 3.92 4.97
C VAL A 24 10.21 2.88 3.91
N VAL A 25 10.41 3.17 2.63
CA VAL A 25 10.12 2.22 1.52
C VAL A 25 11.02 0.99 1.62
N VAL A 26 12.32 1.20 1.83
CA VAL A 26 13.30 0.11 1.98
C VAL A 26 13.01 -0.71 3.23
N VAL A 27 12.71 -0.05 4.34
CA VAL A 27 12.38 -0.72 5.61
C VAL A 27 11.09 -1.51 5.48
N ALA A 28 10.05 -0.96 4.85
CA ALA A 28 8.78 -1.64 4.60
C ALA A 28 8.97 -2.88 3.70
N ASN A 29 9.74 -2.77 2.63
CA ASN A 29 10.07 -3.90 1.76
C ASN A 29 10.81 -5.02 2.51
N SER A 30 11.65 -4.64 3.48
CA SER A 30 12.35 -5.59 4.35
C SER A 30 11.47 -6.13 5.50
N ALA A 31 10.32 -5.53 5.77
CA ALA A 31 9.44 -5.96 6.86
C ALA A 31 8.89 -7.38 6.64
N SER A 32 8.80 -7.84 5.39
CA SER A 32 8.44 -9.21 5.03
C SER A 32 9.39 -10.27 5.61
N PHE A 33 10.63 -9.90 5.93
CA PHE A 33 11.58 -10.78 6.61
C PHE A 33 11.32 -10.91 8.13
N PHE A 34 10.41 -10.10 8.68
CA PHE A 34 10.06 -10.05 10.11
C PHE A 34 8.55 -10.28 10.32
N PRO A 35 8.02 -11.49 10.08
CA PRO A 35 6.57 -11.75 10.08
C PRO A 35 5.87 -11.55 11.44
N ASP A 36 6.59 -11.70 12.56
CA ASP A 36 6.05 -11.54 13.91
C ASP A 36 6.25 -10.12 14.49
N SER A 37 6.75 -9.18 13.68
CA SER A 37 7.18 -7.86 14.12
C SER A 37 6.15 -6.77 13.81
N ASN A 38 6.15 -5.70 14.61
CA ASN A 38 5.32 -4.53 14.38
C ASN A 38 5.88 -3.60 13.28
N ILE A 39 7.06 -3.89 12.71
CA ILE A 39 7.70 -3.05 11.67
C ILE A 39 6.76 -2.82 10.48
N SER A 40 6.09 -3.86 9.98
CA SER A 40 5.20 -3.71 8.81
C SER A 40 4.07 -2.71 9.10
N LYS A 41 3.44 -2.86 10.26
CA LYS A 41 2.38 -1.96 10.70
C LYS A 41 2.88 -0.52 10.89
N GLU A 42 3.99 -0.32 11.59
CA GLU A 42 4.54 1.01 11.87
C GLU A 42 5.05 1.71 10.60
N THR A 43 5.65 0.97 9.66
CA THR A 43 6.07 1.52 8.37
C THR A 43 4.88 1.91 7.50
N VAL A 44 3.84 1.07 7.42
CA VAL A 44 2.59 1.38 6.72
C VAL A 44 1.89 2.59 7.37
N ASP A 45 1.80 2.64 8.70
CA ASP A 45 1.23 3.78 9.42
C ASP A 45 2.01 5.07 9.15
N PHE A 46 3.35 4.99 9.05
CA PHE A 46 4.20 6.12 8.70
C PHE A 46 3.98 6.59 7.26
N ILE A 47 3.88 5.67 6.30
CA ILE A 47 3.60 5.94 4.89
C ILE A 47 2.23 6.63 4.73
N ILE A 48 1.19 6.11 5.40
CA ILE A 48 -0.16 6.69 5.36
C ILE A 48 -0.17 8.09 6.01
N LYS A 49 0.52 8.25 7.14
CA LYS A 49 0.61 9.53 7.86
C LYS A 49 1.38 10.59 7.08
N LYS A 50 2.44 10.18 6.38
CA LYS A 50 3.19 11.03 5.45
C LYS A 50 2.78 10.71 4.02
N SER A 51 1.51 10.95 3.73
CA SER A 51 0.92 10.84 2.40
C SER A 51 1.77 11.53 1.31
N ASP A 52 2.50 12.60 1.64
CA ASP A 52 3.44 13.27 0.73
C ASP A 52 4.48 12.35 0.07
N ILE A 53 4.87 11.25 0.74
CA ILE A 53 5.80 10.24 0.21
C ILE A 53 5.17 9.51 -0.99
N LEU A 54 3.87 9.20 -0.89
CA LEU A 54 3.11 8.57 -1.97
C LEU A 54 2.76 9.55 -3.11
N LYS A 55 3.14 10.83 -3.03
CA LYS A 55 3.01 11.75 -4.18
C LYS A 55 4.10 11.54 -5.22
N SER A 56 5.23 10.96 -4.82
CA SER A 56 6.31 10.63 -5.73
C SER A 56 6.00 9.29 -6.41
N GLU A 57 5.67 9.34 -7.70
CA GLU A 57 5.45 8.17 -8.55
C GLU A 57 6.62 7.15 -8.48
N ALA A 58 7.84 7.65 -8.30
CA ALA A 58 9.05 6.83 -8.21
C ALA A 58 9.11 5.98 -6.93
N GLU A 59 8.83 6.59 -5.77
CA GLU A 59 8.88 5.92 -4.47
C GLU A 59 7.75 4.89 -4.32
N PHE A 60 6.59 5.16 -4.93
CA PHE A 60 5.47 4.22 -4.97
C PHE A 60 5.81 2.95 -5.78
N CYS A 61 6.52 3.11 -6.90
CA CYS A 61 6.91 2.00 -7.78
C CYS A 61 7.91 1.03 -7.15
N GLU A 62 8.66 1.47 -6.13
CA GLU A 62 9.64 0.67 -5.41
C GLU A 62 9.01 -0.21 -4.32
N LEU A 63 7.72 0.00 -3.98
CA LEU A 63 7.05 -0.82 -2.98
C LEU A 63 6.85 -2.26 -3.46
N ASN A 64 7.03 -3.21 -2.57
CA ASN A 64 6.72 -4.61 -2.83
C ASN A 64 5.20 -4.83 -2.84
N ALA A 65 4.75 -5.87 -3.53
CA ALA A 65 3.33 -6.22 -3.64
C ALA A 65 2.65 -6.37 -2.27
N ASP A 66 3.32 -7.01 -1.31
CA ASP A 66 2.78 -7.24 0.04
C ASP A 66 2.57 -5.93 0.80
N VAL A 67 3.55 -5.02 0.75
CA VAL A 67 3.48 -3.71 1.42
C VAL A 67 2.40 -2.84 0.76
N LEU A 68 2.36 -2.81 -0.57
CA LEU A 68 1.32 -2.10 -1.30
C LEU A 68 -0.06 -2.63 -0.94
N LEU A 69 -0.21 -3.95 -0.86
CA LEU A 69 -1.45 -4.59 -0.46
C LEU A 69 -1.81 -4.26 0.98
N GLU A 70 -0.85 -4.18 1.90
CA GLU A 70 -1.08 -3.74 3.28
C GLU A 70 -1.50 -2.27 3.36
N VAL A 71 -0.91 -1.39 2.55
CA VAL A 71 -1.33 0.01 2.44
C VAL A 71 -2.78 0.10 1.94
N LEU A 72 -3.14 -0.62 0.88
CA LEU A 72 -4.52 -0.68 0.36
C LEU A 72 -5.49 -1.33 1.37
N LYS A 73 -5.07 -2.37 2.08
CA LYS A 73 -5.86 -3.02 3.15
C LYS A 73 -6.07 -2.09 4.34
N CYS A 74 -5.09 -1.25 4.67
CA CYS A 74 -5.20 -0.30 5.77
C CYS A 74 -6.25 0.79 5.45
N GLU A 75 -6.40 1.15 4.17
CA GLU A 75 -7.54 1.96 3.70
C GLU A 75 -8.88 1.24 3.90
N GLU A 76 -8.93 -0.09 3.74
CA GLU A 76 -10.08 -0.92 4.12
C GLU A 76 -10.20 -1.15 5.64
N GLY A 77 -9.15 -0.93 6.43
CA GLY A 77 -9.18 -0.89 7.89
C GLY A 77 -10.11 0.18 8.46
N ASN A 78 -10.64 1.08 7.61
CA ASN A 78 -11.75 1.98 7.92
C ASN A 78 -13.16 1.36 7.73
N LEU A 79 -13.26 0.10 7.28
CA LEU A 79 -14.52 -0.65 7.09
C LEU A 79 -14.66 -1.87 7.99
N ILE A 80 -13.62 -2.27 8.75
CA ILE A 80 -13.79 -3.29 9.80
C ILE A 80 -14.26 -2.63 11.11
N CYS A 81 -15.37 -1.90 11.03
CA CYS A 81 -16.26 -1.63 12.16
C CYS A 81 -17.66 -2.17 11.79
N HIS A 82 -17.77 -3.50 11.86
CA HIS A 82 -18.97 -4.35 11.77
C HIS A 82 -19.65 -4.60 10.40
N PRO A 83 -20.24 -5.80 10.22
CA PRO A 83 -20.48 -6.44 8.91
C PRO A 83 -21.74 -5.99 8.16
N ASN A 84 -22.32 -4.83 8.47
CA ASN A 84 -23.55 -4.36 7.84
C ASN A 84 -23.52 -2.84 7.68
N ASN A 85 -22.85 -2.32 6.65
CA ASN A 85 -23.25 -1.03 6.09
C ASN A 85 -22.79 -0.85 4.65
N ILE A 86 -23.75 -1.00 3.75
CA ILE A 86 -23.70 -0.66 2.33
C ILE A 86 -24.07 0.83 2.26
N GLY A 87 -23.10 1.72 2.06
CA GLY A 87 -23.39 3.14 1.87
C GLY A 87 -22.14 4.03 1.66
N PRO A 88 -22.11 4.91 0.64
CA PRO A 88 -20.89 5.57 0.18
C PRO A 88 -20.50 6.84 0.98
N ASN A 89 -20.94 7.02 2.23
CA ASN A 89 -20.65 8.26 2.97
C ASN A 89 -20.68 8.12 4.49
N VAL A 90 -19.86 7.23 5.04
CA VAL A 90 -19.68 7.12 6.50
C VAL A 90 -18.24 7.47 6.85
N LYS A 91 -18.04 8.63 7.49
CA LYS A 91 -16.78 8.95 8.16
C LYS A 91 -16.69 8.10 9.43
N CYS A 92 -15.57 7.40 9.61
CA CYS A 92 -15.27 6.70 10.86
C CYS A 92 -15.14 7.71 12.01
N LEU A 93 -16.06 7.65 12.97
CA LEU A 93 -16.14 8.57 14.13
C LEU A 93 -15.04 8.33 15.19
N THR A 94 -14.17 7.31 15.02
CA THR A 94 -13.18 6.93 16.04
C THR A 94 -11.72 7.12 15.62
N CYS A 95 -11.39 7.21 14.32
CA CYS A 95 -9.98 7.34 13.89
C CYS A 95 -9.62 8.72 13.32
N ASN A 96 -10.59 9.55 12.90
CA ASN A 96 -10.37 10.88 12.31
C ASN A 96 -9.22 10.95 11.25
N LYS A 97 -8.91 9.81 10.60
CA LYS A 97 -7.89 9.70 9.56
C LYS A 97 -8.60 9.49 8.22
N GLN A 98 -8.55 10.53 7.38
CA GLN A 98 -8.79 10.43 5.94
C GLN A 98 -7.41 10.29 5.28
N ALA A 99 -7.20 9.24 4.51
CA ALA A 99 -6.15 9.29 3.51
C ALA A 99 -6.48 10.41 2.51
N SER A 100 -5.48 11.22 2.20
CA SER A 100 -5.66 12.52 1.54
C SER A 100 -5.82 12.42 0.01
N PHE A 101 -6.00 11.23 -0.56
CA PHE A 101 -5.96 11.02 -2.01
C PHE A 101 -7.31 10.63 -2.60
N PRO A 102 -7.72 11.21 -3.74
CA PRO A 102 -8.79 10.69 -4.56
C PRO A 102 -8.52 9.24 -4.99
N GLU A 103 -9.54 8.38 -4.97
CA GLU A 103 -9.40 6.97 -5.36
C GLU A 103 -8.85 6.82 -6.79
N SER A 104 -9.17 7.75 -7.70
CA SER A 104 -8.62 7.77 -9.05
C SER A 104 -7.09 7.91 -9.06
N GLN A 105 -6.52 8.72 -8.16
CA GLN A 105 -5.06 8.85 -8.06
C GLN A 105 -4.44 7.56 -7.53
N LEU A 106 -5.10 6.90 -6.57
CA LEU A 106 -4.67 5.60 -6.07
C LEU A 106 -4.64 4.55 -7.19
N PHE A 107 -5.69 4.54 -8.05
CA PHE A 107 -5.75 3.65 -9.19
C PHE A 107 -4.67 3.95 -10.23
N ASP A 108 -4.43 5.22 -10.55
CA ASP A 108 -3.34 5.64 -11.44
C ASP A 108 -1.97 5.16 -10.93
N MET A 109 -1.73 5.28 -9.61
CA MET A 109 -0.48 4.82 -8.99
C MET A 109 -0.33 3.30 -9.01
N VAL A 110 -1.40 2.56 -8.72
CA VAL A 110 -1.38 1.08 -8.78
C VAL A 110 -1.20 0.60 -10.23
N LEU A 111 -1.77 1.30 -11.21
CA LEU A 111 -1.54 1.03 -12.64
C LEU A 111 -0.09 1.29 -13.03
N LEU A 112 0.48 2.42 -12.60
CA LEU A 112 1.88 2.75 -12.84
C LEU A 112 2.82 1.71 -12.23
N TRP A 113 2.54 1.31 -10.98
CA TRP A 113 3.25 0.24 -10.29
C TRP A 113 3.18 -1.07 -11.08
N ALA A 114 1.99 -1.48 -11.54
CA ALA A 114 1.82 -2.71 -12.31
C ALA A 114 2.60 -2.69 -13.64
N LYS A 115 2.63 -1.55 -14.34
CA LYS A 115 3.47 -1.37 -15.54
C LYS A 115 4.95 -1.49 -15.22
N ASN A 116 5.39 -0.94 -14.09
CA ASN A 116 6.77 -1.06 -13.64
C ASN A 116 7.12 -2.52 -13.31
N GLN A 117 6.21 -3.24 -12.65
CA GLN A 117 6.39 -4.66 -12.34
C GLN A 117 6.43 -5.53 -13.60
N CYS A 118 5.61 -5.26 -14.62
CA CYS A 118 5.74 -5.90 -15.93
C CYS A 118 7.17 -5.77 -16.48
N LYS A 119 7.73 -4.56 -16.45
CA LYS A 119 9.10 -4.29 -16.94
C LYS A 119 10.16 -5.04 -16.12
N LEU A 120 10.05 -5.02 -14.79
CA LEU A 120 10.97 -5.71 -13.88
C LEU A 120 10.93 -7.23 -14.06
N GLN A 121 9.77 -7.78 -14.42
CA GLN A 121 9.56 -9.21 -14.67
C GLN A 121 9.78 -9.59 -16.14
N GLU A 122 10.26 -8.67 -16.98
CA GLU A 122 10.46 -8.87 -18.43
C GLU A 122 9.18 -9.32 -19.17
N LEU A 123 8.02 -8.93 -18.65
CA LEU A 123 6.72 -9.19 -19.25
C LEU A 123 6.33 -8.06 -20.20
N GLU A 124 5.69 -8.42 -21.31
CA GLU A 124 5.07 -7.45 -22.20
C GLU A 124 3.90 -6.74 -21.49
N GLU A 125 3.81 -5.40 -21.61
CA GLU A 125 2.70 -4.60 -21.10
C GLU A 125 1.44 -4.84 -21.96
N ASN A 126 0.82 -6.01 -21.79
CA ASN A 126 -0.43 -6.37 -22.44
C ASN A 126 -1.56 -6.54 -21.40
N PRO A 127 -2.84 -6.49 -21.81
CA PRO A 127 -3.97 -6.54 -20.88
C PRO A 127 -4.01 -7.80 -20.00
N LYS A 128 -3.47 -8.92 -20.50
CA LYS A 128 -3.42 -10.18 -19.75
C LYS A 128 -2.43 -10.07 -18.58
N ASN A 129 -1.19 -9.70 -18.86
CA ASN A 129 -0.13 -9.60 -17.86
C ASN A 129 -0.45 -8.50 -16.83
N MET A 130 -0.97 -7.36 -17.29
CA MET A 130 -1.43 -6.29 -16.42
C MET A 130 -2.56 -6.77 -15.50
N LYS A 131 -3.53 -7.52 -16.02
CA LYS A 131 -4.62 -8.08 -15.20
C LYS A 131 -4.09 -9.04 -14.14
N GLU A 132 -3.17 -9.94 -14.50
CA GLU A 132 -2.56 -10.89 -13.55
C GLU A 132 -1.82 -10.16 -12.42
N ILE A 133 -1.06 -9.10 -12.72
CA ILE A 133 -0.36 -8.30 -11.71
C ILE A 133 -1.32 -7.48 -10.84
N LEU A 134 -2.39 -6.94 -11.44
CA LEU A 134 -3.36 -6.08 -10.72
C LEU A 134 -4.36 -6.88 -9.89
N GLU A 135 -4.64 -8.14 -10.25
CA GLU A 135 -5.68 -8.98 -9.66
C GLU A 135 -5.71 -8.99 -8.12
N PRO A 136 -4.57 -9.06 -7.39
CA PRO A 136 -4.56 -9.03 -5.94
C PRO A 136 -5.03 -7.70 -5.32
N PHE A 137 -4.91 -6.60 -6.08
CA PHE A 137 -5.18 -5.24 -5.62
C PHE A 137 -6.60 -4.78 -5.97
N LEU A 138 -7.19 -5.28 -7.07
CA LEU A 138 -8.51 -4.86 -7.55
C LEU A 138 -9.64 -4.92 -6.50
N PRO A 139 -9.70 -5.93 -5.61
CA PRO A 139 -10.73 -5.97 -4.56
C PRO A 139 -10.69 -4.78 -3.60
N TRP A 140 -9.51 -4.18 -3.42
CA TRP A 140 -9.23 -3.10 -2.47
C TRP A 140 -9.41 -1.71 -3.09
N ILE A 141 -9.76 -1.63 -4.38
CA ILE A 141 -9.93 -0.37 -5.12
C ILE A 141 -11.44 -0.05 -5.25
N ARG A 142 -11.84 1.14 -4.82
CA ARG A 142 -13.24 1.57 -4.76
C ARG A 142 -13.69 2.19 -6.08
N PHE A 143 -13.76 1.39 -7.15
CA PHE A 143 -14.28 1.81 -8.47
C PHE A 143 -15.58 2.63 -8.43
N PRO A 144 -16.59 2.34 -7.57
CA PRO A 144 -17.82 3.14 -7.50
C PRO A 144 -17.64 4.60 -7.05
N THR A 145 -16.49 4.93 -6.44
CA THR A 145 -16.16 6.30 -6.02
C THR A 145 -15.47 7.10 -7.13
N MET A 146 -15.08 6.44 -8.23
CA MET A 146 -14.50 7.07 -9.41
C MET A 146 -15.59 7.47 -10.40
N THR A 147 -15.33 8.50 -11.20
CA THR A 147 -16.29 8.93 -12.23
C THR A 147 -16.32 7.97 -13.41
N VAL A 148 -17.48 7.82 -14.04
CA VAL A 148 -17.64 6.98 -15.24
C VAL A 148 -16.78 7.52 -16.39
N GLU A 149 -16.62 8.83 -16.49
CA GLU A 149 -15.77 9.49 -17.49
C GLU A 149 -14.28 9.19 -17.29
N TYR A 150 -13.85 8.92 -16.07
CA TYR A 150 -12.48 8.50 -15.78
C TYR A 150 -12.29 7.02 -16.14
N LEU A 151 -13.20 6.15 -15.70
CA LEU A 151 -13.12 4.71 -15.96
C LEU A 151 -13.14 4.38 -17.46
N THR A 152 -13.95 5.09 -18.25
CA THR A 152 -14.03 4.90 -19.71
C THR A 152 -12.80 5.39 -20.48
N LYS A 153 -11.90 6.15 -19.85
CA LYS A 153 -10.63 6.58 -20.44
C LYS A 153 -9.45 5.68 -20.10
N VAL A 154 -9.53 5.00 -18.95
CA VAL A 154 -8.42 4.23 -18.37
C VAL A 154 -8.55 2.73 -18.65
N VAL A 155 -9.78 2.23 -18.76
CA VAL A 155 -10.12 0.82 -19.11
C VAL A 155 -10.44 0.71 -20.59
#